data_AF-A0A9W6WEG4-F1
#
_entry.id   AF-A0A9W6WEG4-F1
#
_cell.length_a   1.000
_cell.length_b   1.000
_cell.length_c   1.000
_cell.angle_alpha   90.00
_cell.angle_beta   90.00
_cell.angle_gamma   90.00
#
_symmetry.space_group_name_H-M   'P 1'
#
loop_
_entity.id
_entity.type
_entity.pdbx_description
1 polymer ?
#
loop_
_entity_poly.entity_id
_entity_poly.type
_entity_poly.pdbx_seq_one_letter_code
_entity_poly.pdbx_strand_id
1 'polypeptide(L)'
;MDHKDDAIEVLKSFTKESIGFDATFDCSGIKITYEQSIDALKTSGIAVNVAIWPNKPIEVNPMTLTYHEKISTGSMCYVVKDFEEVIDALDKKLIDPEVAKHLITGKFNLRDGIAKGFQQLIDHKESNVKVLVTPDEV
;
A
#
# COMPACT_ATOMS: atom_id res chain seq x y z
N MET A 1 -20.27 -1.42 10.37
CA MET A 1 -19.61 -0.34 11.15
C MET A 1 -20.29 0.93 10.73
N ASP A 2 -21.03 1.57 11.64
CA ASP A 2 -21.62 2.88 11.38
C ASP A 2 -20.49 3.89 11.13
N HIS A 3 -20.66 4.78 10.15
CA HIS A 3 -19.68 5.83 9.76
C HIS A 3 -19.47 6.93 10.83
N LYS A 4 -19.65 6.61 12.12
CA LYS A 4 -19.60 7.55 13.25
C LYS A 4 -18.36 7.37 14.14
N ASP A 5 -17.62 6.28 14.01
CA ASP A 5 -16.37 6.10 14.73
C ASP A 5 -15.24 6.81 13.97
N ASP A 6 -14.44 7.61 14.67
CA ASP A 6 -13.21 8.18 14.11
C ASP A 6 -12.27 7.02 13.77
N ALA A 7 -12.11 6.75 12.48
CA ALA A 7 -11.28 5.65 11.97
C ALA A 7 -9.86 5.70 12.56
N ILE A 8 -9.33 6.88 12.88
CA ILE A 8 -8.01 7.04 13.49
C ILE A 8 -8.00 6.53 14.93
N GLU A 9 -9.02 6.84 15.71
CA GLU A 9 -9.11 6.35 17.10
C GLU A 9 -9.28 4.83 17.13
N VAL A 10 -10.08 4.28 16.22
CA VAL A 10 -10.20 2.82 16.04
C VAL A 10 -8.84 2.21 15.69
N LEU A 11 -8.12 2.77 14.72
CA LEU A 11 -6.79 2.29 14.34
C LEU A 11 -5.81 2.35 15.51
N LYS A 12 -5.79 3.47 16.25
CA LYS A 12 -4.92 3.64 17.43
C LYS A 12 -5.24 2.64 18.51
N SER A 13 -6.51 2.27 18.71
CA SER A 13 -6.91 1.28 19.72
C SER A 13 -6.29 -0.12 19.53
N PHE A 14 -5.84 -0.46 18.31
CA PHE A 14 -5.07 -1.68 18.05
C PHE A 14 -3.62 -1.62 18.55
N THR A 15 -3.12 -0.43 18.89
CA THR A 15 -1.75 -0.24 19.39
C THR A 15 -1.70 -0.33 20.91
N LYS A 16 -0.55 -0.74 21.43
CA LYS A 16 -0.29 -0.68 22.87
C LYS A 16 -0.42 0.79 23.31
N GLU A 17 -1.19 1.04 24.36
CA GLU A 17 -1.44 2.39 24.91
C GLU A 17 -2.22 3.35 24.01
N SER A 18 -2.71 2.90 22.84
CA SER A 18 -3.52 3.72 21.93
C SER A 18 -2.85 5.01 21.44
N ILE A 19 -1.52 5.01 21.34
CA ILE A 19 -0.73 6.20 20.98
C ILE A 19 -0.45 6.33 19.48
N GLY A 20 -0.77 5.29 18.68
CA GLY A 20 -0.55 5.26 17.24
C GLY A 20 0.67 4.47 16.80
N PHE A 21 0.95 4.52 15.49
CA PHE A 21 1.90 3.64 14.81
C PHE A 21 3.28 4.28 14.65
N ASP A 22 4.32 3.45 14.58
CA ASP A 22 5.68 3.85 14.20
C ASP A 22 5.76 4.31 12.74
N ALA A 23 5.03 3.66 11.85
CA ALA A 23 5.01 3.98 10.43
C ALA A 23 3.63 3.73 9.80
N THR A 24 3.31 4.49 8.76
CA THR A 24 2.11 4.32 7.93
C THR A 24 2.48 4.39 6.45
N PHE A 25 1.70 3.71 5.61
CA PHE A 25 1.89 3.67 4.17
C PHE A 25 0.58 4.08 3.47
N ASP A 26 0.56 5.21 2.80
CA ASP A 26 -0.58 5.60 1.95
C ASP A 26 -0.40 5.07 0.52
N CYS A 27 -1.32 4.22 0.12
CA CYS A 27 -1.37 3.60 -1.21
C CYS A 27 -2.61 4.02 -2.02
N SER A 28 -3.41 4.96 -1.50
CA SER A 28 -4.72 5.31 -2.11
C SER A 28 -4.66 6.54 -3.01
N GLY A 29 -3.77 7.49 -2.73
CA GLY A 29 -3.58 8.67 -3.58
C GLY A 29 -4.72 9.70 -3.48
N ILE A 30 -5.35 9.79 -2.30
CA ILE A 30 -6.41 10.76 -2.02
C ILE A 30 -6.13 11.51 -0.72
N LYS A 31 -6.53 12.79 -0.67
CA LYS A 31 -6.15 13.72 0.42
C LYS A 31 -6.45 13.16 1.81
N ILE A 32 -7.66 12.60 1.98
CA ILE A 32 -8.12 12.11 3.28
C ILE A 32 -7.25 10.97 3.82
N THR A 33 -6.81 10.03 2.98
CA THR A 33 -5.99 8.90 3.44
C THR A 33 -4.56 9.34 3.73
N TYR A 34 -4.03 10.32 2.99
CA TYR A 34 -2.74 10.93 3.29
C TYR A 34 -2.75 11.63 4.66
N GLU A 35 -3.76 12.46 4.95
CA GLU A 35 -3.89 13.11 6.26
C GLU A 35 -4.06 12.09 7.39
N GLN A 36 -4.94 11.10 7.18
CA GLN A 36 -5.14 10.02 8.14
C GLN A 36 -3.86 9.20 8.39
N SER A 37 -3.03 9.00 7.36
CA SER A 37 -1.73 8.33 7.52
C SER A 37 -0.81 9.10 8.48
N ILE A 38 -0.88 10.43 8.52
CA ILE A 38 -0.12 11.26 9.45
C ILE A 38 -0.76 11.23 10.84
N ASP A 39 -2.08 11.35 10.93
CA ASP A 39 -2.81 11.42 12.20
C ASP A 39 -2.77 10.10 13.00
N ALA A 40 -2.67 8.97 12.31
CA ALA A 40 -2.51 7.64 12.91
C ALA A 40 -1.13 7.41 13.55
N LEU A 41 -0.13 8.22 13.24
CA LEU A 41 1.22 8.08 13.81
C LEU A 41 1.30 8.54 15.26
N LYS A 42 2.17 7.87 16.02
CA LYS A 42 2.66 8.37 17.30
C LYS A 42 3.70 9.50 17.11
N THR A 43 4.16 10.08 18.21
CA THR A 43 5.30 11.03 18.20
C THR A 43 6.53 10.41 17.52
N SER A 44 7.15 11.19 16.63
CA SER A 44 8.31 10.79 15.81
C SER A 44 8.06 9.66 14.80
N GLY A 45 6.80 9.30 14.54
CA GLY A 45 6.45 8.31 13.51
C GLY A 45 6.67 8.80 12.07
N ILE A 46 6.65 7.85 11.12
CA ILE A 46 6.97 8.10 9.70
C ILE A 46 5.77 7.75 8.79
N ALA A 47 5.24 8.74 8.08
CA ALA A 47 4.27 8.56 7.01
C ALA A 47 4.98 8.41 5.67
N VAL A 48 4.73 7.29 4.97
CA VAL A 48 5.30 6.99 3.65
C VAL A 48 4.22 7.05 2.58
N ASN A 49 4.31 8.02 1.67
CA ASN A 49 3.49 8.04 0.46
C ASN A 49 4.05 7.05 -0.58
N VAL A 50 3.24 6.08 -0.96
CA VAL A 50 3.53 5.13 -2.05
C VAL A 50 2.63 5.41 -3.27
N ALA A 51 1.50 6.07 -3.05
CA ALA A 51 0.54 6.37 -4.10
C ALA A 51 1.06 7.36 -5.15
N ILE A 52 0.59 7.19 -6.39
CA ILE A 52 0.74 8.16 -7.48
C ILE A 52 -0.47 9.08 -7.47
N TRP A 53 -0.21 10.39 -7.53
CA TRP A 53 -1.25 11.42 -7.48
C TRP A 53 -1.49 12.03 -8.85
N PRO A 54 -2.74 12.43 -9.17
CA PRO A 54 -3.00 13.32 -10.30
C PRO A 54 -2.21 14.63 -10.16
N ASN A 55 -2.01 15.34 -11.27
CA ASN A 55 -1.29 16.63 -11.29
C ASN A 55 -2.12 17.76 -10.66
N LYS A 56 -2.43 17.63 -9.36
CA LYS A 56 -3.16 18.59 -8.54
C LYS A 56 -2.56 18.57 -7.13
N PRO A 57 -2.08 19.72 -6.61
CA PRO A 57 -1.58 19.78 -5.24
C PRO A 57 -2.70 19.57 -4.23
N ILE A 58 -2.35 19.05 -3.06
CA ILE A 58 -3.21 19.01 -1.88
C ILE A 58 -2.76 20.05 -0.87
N GLU A 59 -3.72 20.58 -0.12
CA GLU A 59 -3.43 21.44 1.02
C GLU A 59 -3.08 20.56 2.23
N VAL A 60 -1.97 20.86 2.89
CA VAL A 60 -1.51 20.16 4.10
C VAL A 60 -1.06 21.22 5.10
N ASN A 61 -1.51 21.09 6.35
CA ASN A 61 -1.07 21.95 7.43
C ASN A 61 0.29 21.45 7.97
N PRO A 62 1.39 22.20 7.85
CA PRO A 62 2.71 21.76 8.33
C PRO A 62 2.75 21.39 9.82
N MET A 63 1.86 21.99 10.63
CA MET A 63 1.80 21.73 12.07
C MET A 63 1.39 20.30 12.41
N THR A 64 0.72 19.56 11.50
CA THR A 64 0.40 18.13 11.72
C THR A 64 1.67 17.27 11.86
N LEU A 65 2.78 17.71 11.27
CA LEU A 65 4.10 17.10 11.46
C LEU A 65 4.82 17.70 12.66
N THR A 66 4.84 19.03 12.78
CA THR A 66 5.65 19.74 13.77
C THR A 66 5.28 19.44 15.21
N TYR A 67 3.99 19.38 15.56
CA TYR A 67 3.56 19.20 16.97
C TYR A 67 4.07 17.90 17.62
N HIS A 68 4.33 16.89 16.80
CA HIS A 68 4.72 15.55 17.24
C HIS A 68 6.02 15.07 16.58
N GLU A 69 6.78 15.99 15.98
CA GLU A 69 8.04 15.71 15.28
C GLU A 69 7.94 14.54 14.29
N LYS A 70 6.80 14.42 13.59
CA LYS A 70 6.54 13.35 12.62
C LYS A 70 7.30 13.60 11.31
N ILE A 71 7.59 12.52 10.60
CA ILE A 71 8.24 12.55 9.28
C ILE A 71 7.20 12.19 8.22
N SER A 72 7.19 12.93 7.11
CA SER A 72 6.49 12.51 5.89
C SER A 72 7.48 12.40 4.73
N THR A 73 7.45 11.27 4.04
CA THR A 73 8.37 10.94 2.95
C THR A 73 7.65 10.19 1.83
N GLY A 74 8.33 10.03 0.68
CA GLY A 74 7.82 9.27 -0.45
C GLY A 74 8.71 8.06 -0.77
N SER A 75 8.12 7.04 -1.37
CA SER A 75 8.83 5.92 -1.98
C SER A 75 8.30 5.67 -3.40
N MET A 76 9.19 5.38 -4.34
CA MET A 76 8.85 5.10 -5.73
C MET A 76 9.57 3.84 -6.19
N CYS A 77 8.77 2.82 -6.54
CA CYS A 77 9.26 1.54 -7.04
C CYS A 77 10.30 0.90 -6.11
N TYR A 78 11.54 0.77 -6.58
CA TYR A 78 12.58 -0.03 -5.96
C TYR A 78 13.95 0.29 -6.57
N VAL A 79 15.00 -0.12 -5.87
CA VAL A 79 16.38 -0.23 -6.34
C VAL A 79 16.80 -1.70 -6.46
N VAL A 80 17.97 -1.96 -7.06
CA VAL A 80 18.51 -3.33 -7.23
C VAL A 80 18.55 -4.09 -5.90
N LYS A 81 18.97 -3.42 -4.84
CA LYS A 81 19.04 -3.99 -3.50
C LYS A 81 17.70 -4.57 -3.02
N ASP A 82 16.58 -3.92 -3.34
CA ASP A 82 15.26 -4.41 -2.92
C ASP A 82 14.91 -5.74 -3.59
N PHE A 83 15.34 -5.94 -4.86
CA PHE A 83 15.16 -7.24 -5.52
C PHE A 83 15.98 -8.34 -4.84
N GLU A 84 17.24 -8.06 -4.53
CA GLU A 84 18.13 -9.01 -3.86
C GLU A 84 17.54 -9.41 -2.50
N GLU A 85 17.06 -8.44 -1.72
CA GLU A 85 16.46 -8.68 -0.41
C GLU A 85 15.13 -9.46 -0.49
N VAL A 86 14.28 -9.19 -1.48
CA VAL A 86 13.01 -9.92 -1.66
C VAL A 86 13.26 -11.36 -2.12
N ILE A 87 14.22 -11.58 -3.03
CA ILE A 87 14.61 -12.94 -3.46
C ILE A 87 15.14 -13.73 -2.26
N ASP A 88 16.04 -13.13 -1.48
CA ASP A 88 16.58 -13.72 -0.26
C ASP A 88 15.47 -14.02 0.77
N ALA A 89 14.50 -13.12 0.92
CA ALA A 89 13.39 -13.30 1.85
C ALA A 89 12.46 -14.45 1.44
N LEU A 90 12.24 -14.65 0.14
CA LEU A 90 11.47 -15.79 -0.40
C LEU A 90 12.23 -17.11 -0.22
N ASP A 91 13.53 -17.14 -0.54
CA ASP A 91 14.38 -18.33 -0.37
C ASP A 91 14.45 -18.77 1.10
N LYS A 92 14.65 -17.80 2.00
CA LYS A 92 14.69 -18.01 3.46
C LYS A 92 13.29 -18.19 4.08
N LYS A 93 12.22 -18.14 3.29
CA LYS A 93 10.81 -18.22 3.74
C LYS A 93 10.41 -17.18 4.79
N LEU A 94 11.09 -16.04 4.83
CA LEU A 94 10.64 -14.86 5.57
C LEU A 94 9.37 -14.28 4.93
N ILE A 95 9.26 -14.41 3.61
CA ILE A 95 8.01 -14.32 2.87
C ILE A 95 7.66 -15.74 2.45
N ASP A 96 6.54 -16.28 2.94
CA ASP A 96 6.08 -17.61 2.54
C ASP A 96 5.60 -17.59 1.09
N PRO A 97 6.23 -18.34 0.17
CA PRO A 97 5.84 -18.37 -1.24
C PRO A 97 4.41 -18.86 -1.46
N GLU A 98 3.90 -19.78 -0.63
CA GLU A 98 2.53 -20.28 -0.76
C GLU A 98 1.51 -19.20 -0.33
N VAL A 99 1.84 -18.39 0.67
CA VAL A 99 1.02 -17.22 1.02
C VAL A 99 1.07 -16.18 -0.09
N ALA A 100 2.26 -15.88 -0.62
CA ALA A 100 2.46 -14.89 -1.68
C ALA A 100 1.71 -15.26 -2.98
N LYS A 101 1.58 -16.56 -3.31
CA LYS A 101 0.81 -17.03 -4.47
C LYS A 101 -0.66 -16.61 -4.43
N HIS A 102 -1.26 -16.40 -3.25
CA HIS A 102 -2.66 -15.93 -3.16
C HIS A 102 -2.87 -14.52 -3.72
N LEU A 103 -1.80 -13.73 -3.89
CA LEU A 103 -1.88 -12.43 -4.57
C LEU A 103 -2.16 -12.59 -6.07
N ILE A 104 -1.87 -13.75 -6.66
CA ILE A 104 -2.13 -14.05 -8.07
C ILE A 104 -3.59 -14.46 -8.21
N THR A 105 -4.42 -13.53 -8.69
CA THR A 105 -5.86 -13.74 -8.89
C THR A 105 -6.22 -14.18 -10.31
N GLY A 106 -5.26 -14.17 -11.23
CA GLY A 106 -5.46 -14.67 -12.59
C GLY A 106 -4.15 -15.01 -13.29
N LYS A 107 -4.19 -16.05 -14.13
CA LYS A 107 -3.09 -16.44 -15.02
C LYS A 107 -3.65 -16.75 -16.40
N PHE A 108 -3.16 -16.06 -17.43
CA PHE A 108 -3.69 -16.17 -18.79
C PHE A 108 -2.58 -16.28 -19.83
N ASN A 109 -2.91 -16.86 -20.98
CA ASN A 109 -1.98 -16.91 -22.11
C ASN A 109 -1.83 -15.50 -22.72
N LEU A 110 -0.66 -15.21 -23.27
CA LEU A 110 -0.33 -13.94 -23.92
C LEU A 110 -1.37 -13.48 -24.95
N ARG A 111 -1.97 -14.40 -25.70
CA ARG A 111 -3.00 -14.09 -26.71
C ARG A 111 -4.24 -13.41 -26.10
N ASP A 112 -4.50 -13.66 -24.83
CA ASP A 112 -5.64 -13.10 -24.09
C ASP A 112 -5.26 -11.85 -23.26
N GLY A 113 -4.00 -11.40 -23.30
CA GLY A 113 -3.48 -10.38 -22.38
C GLY A 113 -4.25 -9.06 -22.38
N ILE A 114 -4.83 -8.66 -23.53
CA ILE A 114 -5.69 -7.46 -23.60
C ILE A 114 -7.01 -7.69 -22.87
N ALA A 115 -7.77 -8.71 -23.29
CA ALA A 115 -9.12 -8.95 -22.79
C ALA A 115 -9.13 -9.49 -21.34
N LYS A 116 -8.23 -10.41 -21.00
CA LYS A 116 -8.19 -11.06 -19.67
C LYS A 116 -7.12 -10.47 -18.74
N GLY A 117 -6.15 -9.72 -19.26
CA GLY A 117 -5.16 -9.01 -18.46
C GLY A 117 -5.61 -7.58 -18.14
N PHE A 118 -5.49 -6.69 -19.12
CA PHE A 118 -5.76 -5.26 -18.91
C PHE A 118 -7.23 -4.95 -18.63
N GLN A 119 -8.16 -5.42 -19.49
CA GLN A 119 -9.58 -5.11 -19.32
C GLN A 119 -10.14 -5.67 -18.00
N GLN A 120 -9.70 -6.86 -17.62
CA GLN A 120 -10.03 -7.49 -16.34
C GLN A 120 -9.64 -6.62 -15.13
N LEU A 121 -8.45 -6.00 -15.17
CA LEU A 121 -8.00 -5.09 -14.10
C LEU A 121 -8.74 -3.76 -14.08
N ILE A 122 -9.32 -3.33 -15.21
CA ILE A 122 -10.09 -2.08 -15.31
C ILE A 122 -11.52 -2.29 -14.81
N ASP A 123 -12.19 -3.36 -15.25
CA ASP A 123 -13.62 -3.57 -15.03
C ASP A 123 -13.92 -4.28 -13.71
N HIS A 124 -12.97 -5.06 -13.19
CA HIS A 124 -13.16 -5.92 -12.03
C HIS A 124 -12.11 -5.65 -10.93
N LYS A 125 -11.97 -4.37 -10.56
CA LYS A 125 -10.98 -3.89 -9.57
C LYS A 125 -11.10 -4.57 -8.20
N GLU A 126 -12.33 -4.81 -7.75
CA GLU A 126 -12.60 -5.36 -6.42
C GLU A 126 -12.26 -6.85 -6.28
N SER A 127 -12.16 -7.58 -7.39
CA SER A 127 -11.91 -9.03 -7.38
C SER A 127 -10.50 -9.42 -7.81
N ASN A 128 -9.66 -8.46 -8.19
CA ASN A 128 -8.33 -8.73 -8.72
C ASN A 128 -7.24 -8.03 -7.90
N VAL A 129 -6.13 -8.74 -7.69
CA VAL A 129 -4.92 -8.21 -7.03
C VAL A 129 -3.75 -8.20 -8.01
N LYS A 130 -3.36 -9.36 -8.54
CA LYS A 130 -2.31 -9.50 -9.55
C LYS A 130 -2.71 -10.51 -10.61
N VAL A 131 -2.59 -10.12 -11.89
CA VAL A 131 -2.73 -11.01 -13.03
C VAL A 131 -1.36 -11.29 -13.64
N LEU A 132 -1.07 -12.56 -13.92
CA LEU A 132 0.10 -12.99 -14.67
C LEU A 132 -0.29 -13.34 -16.11
N VAL A 133 0.56 -12.94 -17.04
CA VAL A 133 0.44 -13.30 -18.45
C VAL A 133 1.68 -14.10 -18.83
N THR A 134 1.49 -15.27 -19.42
CA THR A 134 2.59 -16.15 -19.84
C THR A 134 2.57 -16.40 -21.35
N PRO A 135 3.75 -16.46 -22.01
CA PRO A 135 3.84 -16.95 -23.39
C PRO A 135 3.55 -18.45 -23.51
N ASP A 136 3.65 -19.21 -22.40
CA ASP A 136 3.42 -20.65 -22.36
C ASP A 136 1.92 -21.00 -22.47
N GLU A 137 1.61 -22.25 -22.81
CA GLU A 137 0.26 -22.78 -22.63
C GLU A 137 -0.09 -22.80 -21.13
N VAL A 138 -1.32 -22.38 -20.81
CA VAL A 138 -1.81 -22.23 -19.42
C VAL A 138 -2.64 -23.44 -19.02
#